data_AF-A0A544U9Y7-F1
#
_entry.id   AF-A0A544U9Y7-F1
#
_cell.length_a   1.000
_cell.length_b   1.000
_cell.length_c   1.000
_cell.angle_alpha   90.00
_cell.angle_beta   90.00
_cell.angle_gamma   90.00
#
_symmetry.space_group_name_H-M   'P 1'
#
loop_
_entity.id
_entity.type
_entity.pdbx_description
1 polymer ?
#
loop_
_entity_poly.entity_id
_entity_poly.type
_entity_poly.pdbx_seq_one_letter_code
_entity_poly.pdbx_strand_id
1 'polypeptide(L)'
;MKWLIYLYPRSWRKRYGDELFDLLEQKDWTFFLTIDLLRGIVDAWKIEINEREVFGIRMSNVLLLVGLINILIILQYRSSQEVIFMEQIALIIAIVSFFLAVSIFIVHLFKEGLQKAFSISTKLSKMSLGFMGLYGLSIIAFLVLTN
;
A
#
# COMPACT_ATOMS: atom_id res chain seq x y z
N MET A 1 -11.76 -0.30 -21.43
CA MET A 1 -10.40 -0.84 -21.67
C MET A 1 -9.39 0.25 -21.98
N LYS A 2 -9.63 1.18 -22.92
CA LYS A 2 -8.76 2.34 -23.20
C LYS A 2 -8.43 3.21 -21.97
N TRP A 3 -9.31 3.22 -20.96
CA TRP A 3 -9.05 3.87 -19.68
C TRP A 3 -7.88 3.25 -18.88
N LEU A 4 -7.55 1.97 -19.08
CA LEU A 4 -6.40 1.32 -18.44
C LEU A 4 -5.08 1.99 -18.82
N ILE A 5 -4.98 2.59 -20.01
CA ILE A 5 -3.81 3.35 -20.43
C ILE A 5 -3.59 4.53 -19.47
N TYR A 6 -4.65 5.15 -18.94
CA TYR A 6 -4.53 6.26 -18.01
C TYR A 6 -3.94 5.88 -16.65
N LEU A 7 -3.96 4.57 -16.31
CA LEU A 7 -3.30 4.05 -15.12
C LEU A 7 -1.78 3.97 -15.28
N TYR A 8 -1.23 4.06 -16.49
CA TYR A 8 0.22 4.15 -16.68
C TYR A 8 0.78 5.51 -16.21
N PRO A 9 2.04 5.53 -15.72
CA PRO A 9 2.71 6.76 -15.32
C PRO A 9 2.73 7.77 -16.46
N ARG A 10 2.67 9.07 -16.11
CA ARG A 10 2.51 10.15 -17.08
C ARG A 10 3.68 10.24 -18.07
N SER A 11 4.89 9.95 -17.61
CA SER A 11 6.14 9.82 -18.38
C SER A 11 6.10 8.65 -19.38
N TRP A 12 5.53 7.51 -18.96
CA TRP A 12 5.40 6.31 -19.78
C TRP A 12 4.36 6.50 -20.88
N ARG A 13 3.20 7.06 -20.53
CA ARG A 13 2.14 7.39 -21.50
C ARG A 13 2.61 8.32 -22.61
N LYS A 14 3.48 9.30 -22.29
CA LYS A 14 4.06 10.19 -23.30
C LYS A 14 4.98 9.50 -24.30
N ARG A 15 5.53 8.32 -23.95
CA ARG A 15 6.45 7.58 -24.81
C ARG A 15 5.77 6.45 -25.59
N TYR A 16 4.86 5.73 -24.96
CA TYR A 16 4.29 4.49 -25.51
C TYR A 16 2.75 4.48 -25.52
N GLY A 17 2.10 5.56 -25.10
CA GLY A 17 0.65 5.61 -24.94
C GLY A 17 -0.12 5.51 -26.26
N ASP A 18 0.38 6.16 -27.30
CA ASP A 18 -0.27 6.18 -28.63
C ASP A 18 -0.13 4.81 -29.32
N GLU A 19 1.06 4.20 -29.30
CA GLU A 19 1.29 2.85 -29.82
C GLU A 19 0.41 1.79 -29.13
N LEU A 20 0.27 1.88 -27.81
CA LEU A 20 -0.57 0.96 -27.04
C LEU A 20 -2.06 1.17 -27.34
N PHE A 21 -2.46 2.40 -27.66
CA PHE A 21 -3.83 2.72 -28.03
C PHE A 21 -4.21 2.12 -29.39
N ASP A 22 -3.32 2.23 -30.38
CA ASP A 22 -3.50 1.66 -31.72
C ASP A 22 -3.54 0.12 -31.67
N LEU A 23 -2.67 -0.49 -30.86
CA LEU A 23 -2.66 -1.94 -30.65
C LEU A 23 -3.95 -2.45 -29.98
N LEU A 24 -4.54 -1.66 -29.09
CA LEU A 24 -5.81 -1.97 -28.44
C LEU A 24 -7.03 -1.76 -29.34
N GLU A 25 -6.87 -1.02 -30.44
CA GLU A 25 -7.91 -0.82 -31.44
C GLU A 25 -7.94 -1.96 -32.48
N GLN A 26 -6.80 -2.58 -32.74
CA GLN A 26 -6.68 -3.68 -33.71
C GLN A 26 -6.92 -5.08 -33.13
N LYS A 27 -6.77 -5.27 -31.81
CA LYS A 27 -6.93 -6.60 -31.18
C LYS A 27 -8.34 -6.81 -30.60
N ASP A 28 -8.88 -7.99 -30.86
CA ASP A 28 -10.10 -8.45 -30.21
C ASP A 28 -9.90 -8.64 -28.70
N TRP A 29 -10.93 -8.25 -27.96
CA TRP A 29 -10.90 -8.25 -26.51
C TRP A 29 -10.82 -9.66 -25.93
N THR A 30 -9.81 -9.93 -25.11
CA THR A 30 -9.64 -11.20 -24.41
C THR A 30 -9.31 -10.95 -22.94
N PHE A 31 -9.79 -11.80 -22.03
CA PHE A 31 -9.50 -11.74 -20.59
C PHE A 31 -7.98 -11.71 -20.30
N PHE A 32 -7.20 -12.52 -21.03
CA PHE A 32 -5.74 -12.54 -20.95
C PHE A 32 -5.10 -11.19 -21.32
N LEU A 33 -5.64 -10.46 -22.30
CA LEU A 33 -5.16 -9.13 -22.69
C LEU A 33 -5.31 -8.12 -21.55
N THR A 34 -6.38 -8.25 -20.75
CA THR A 34 -6.64 -7.38 -19.60
C THR A 34 -5.62 -7.63 -18.49
N ILE A 35 -5.29 -8.90 -18.22
CA ILE A 35 -4.26 -9.27 -17.25
C ILE A 35 -2.87 -8.79 -17.72
N ASP A 36 -2.58 -8.90 -19.00
CA ASP A 36 -1.31 -8.47 -19.58
C ASP A 36 -1.13 -6.94 -19.48
N LEU A 37 -2.19 -6.17 -19.77
CA LEU A 37 -2.24 -4.72 -19.55
C LEU A 37 -2.02 -4.34 -18.08
N LEU A 38 -2.71 -5.03 -17.16
CA LEU A 38 -2.55 -4.79 -15.72
C LEU A 38 -1.11 -5.05 -15.27
N ARG A 39 -0.47 -6.11 -15.80
CA ARG A 39 0.94 -6.40 -15.53
C ARG A 39 1.86 -5.30 -16.08
N GLY A 40 1.61 -4.83 -17.30
CA GLY A 40 2.38 -3.75 -17.91
C GLY A 40 2.28 -2.43 -17.13
N ILE A 41 1.11 -2.10 -16.57
CA ILE A 41 0.92 -0.93 -15.69
C ILE A 41 1.86 -1.03 -14.48
N VAL A 42 1.88 -2.19 -13.83
CA VAL A 42 2.69 -2.43 -12.63
C VAL A 42 4.18 -2.29 -12.94
N ASP A 43 4.65 -2.86 -14.06
CA ASP A 43 6.06 -2.76 -14.46
C ASP A 43 6.47 -1.32 -14.80
N ALA A 44 5.61 -0.56 -15.48
CA ALA A 44 5.88 0.85 -15.80
C ALA A 44 6.01 1.71 -14.54
N TRP A 45 5.15 1.50 -13.54
CA TRP A 45 5.25 2.18 -12.25
C TRP A 45 6.48 1.77 -11.45
N LYS A 46 6.86 0.49 -11.49
CA LYS A 46 8.05 0.00 -10.82
C LYS A 46 9.31 0.72 -11.33
N ILE A 47 9.42 0.95 -12.63
CA ILE A 47 10.53 1.69 -13.24
C ILE A 47 10.52 3.16 -12.77
N GLU A 48 9.36 3.82 -12.87
CA GLU A 48 9.20 5.23 -12.47
C GLU A 48 9.51 5.48 -10.97
N ILE A 49 9.09 4.56 -10.09
CA ILE A 49 9.35 4.62 -8.64
C ILE A 49 10.83 4.36 -8.34
N ASN A 50 11.47 3.46 -9.08
CA ASN A 50 12.88 3.14 -8.89
C ASN A 50 13.81 4.27 -9.38
N GLU A 51 13.42 5.01 -10.42
CA GLU A 51 14.15 6.19 -10.89
C GLU A 51 14.01 7.39 -9.93
N ARG A 52 12.92 7.46 -9.17
CA ARG A 52 12.67 8.49 -8.16
C ARG A 52 13.03 7.98 -6.76
N GLU A 53 14.29 7.57 -6.55
CA GLU A 53 14.78 7.18 -5.23
C GLU A 53 14.41 8.24 -4.18
N VAL A 54 13.41 7.90 -3.38
CA VAL A 54 12.86 8.73 -2.31
C VAL A 54 13.93 8.82 -1.23
N PHE A 55 14.61 9.98 -1.19
CA PHE A 55 15.32 10.58 -0.07
C PHE A 55 15.61 9.62 1.09
N GLY A 56 16.70 8.84 1.00
CA GLY A 56 17.62 8.38 2.07
C GLY A 56 17.09 7.84 3.43
N ILE A 57 15.81 7.89 3.71
CA ILE A 57 15.19 7.56 4.98
C ILE A 57 14.63 6.17 4.80
N ARG A 58 15.23 5.21 5.51
CA ARG A 58 14.69 3.85 5.55
C ARG A 58 13.25 3.93 6.06
N MET A 59 12.29 3.48 5.25
CA MET A 59 10.87 3.45 5.59
C MET A 59 10.57 2.74 6.92
N SER A 60 11.46 1.83 7.36
CA SER A 60 11.44 1.23 8.69
C SER A 60 11.53 2.26 9.82
N ASN A 61 12.32 3.32 9.63
CA ASN A 61 12.53 4.37 10.63
C ASN A 61 11.31 5.30 10.69
N VAL A 62 10.66 5.54 9.55
CA VAL A 62 9.38 6.27 9.49
C VAL A 62 8.29 5.49 10.22
N LEU A 63 8.19 4.19 9.99
CA LEU A 63 7.23 3.31 10.67
C LEU A 63 7.49 3.21 12.18
N LEU A 64 8.75 3.10 12.60
CA LEU A 64 9.12 3.15 14.01
C LEU A 64 8.73 4.48 14.66
N LEU A 65 8.94 5.60 13.95
CA LEU A 65 8.63 6.93 14.45
C LEU A 65 7.11 7.13 14.58
N VAL A 66 6.31 6.64 13.62
CA VAL A 66 4.85 6.61 13.72
C VAL A 66 4.37 5.73 14.87
N GLY A 67 4.98 4.56 15.07
CA GLY A 67 4.68 3.67 16.19
C GLY A 67 4.98 4.31 17.56
N LEU A 68 6.12 5.01 17.68
CA LEU A 68 6.51 5.73 18.89
C LEU A 68 5.58 6.91 19.18
N ILE A 69 5.14 7.64 18.15
CA ILE A 69 4.13 8.70 18.29
C ILE A 69 2.83 8.13 18.83
N ASN A 70 2.36 7.00 18.30
CA ASN A 70 1.16 6.33 18.82
C ASN A 70 1.29 5.92 20.28
N ILE A 71 2.44 5.34 20.69
CA ILE A 71 2.68 4.96 22.09
C ILE A 71 2.71 6.19 23.00
N LEU A 72 3.33 7.29 22.56
CA LEU A 72 3.37 8.55 23.32
C LEU A 72 1.98 9.15 23.49
N ILE A 73 1.16 9.16 22.45
CA ILE A 73 -0.24 9.60 22.52
C ILE A 73 -1.00 8.76 23.55
N ILE A 74 -0.85 7.43 23.53
CA ILE A 74 -1.51 6.53 24.50
C ILE A 74 -1.04 6.80 25.94
N LEU A 75 0.27 6.95 26.16
CA LEU A 75 0.84 7.16 27.49
C LEU A 75 0.49 8.53 28.09
N GLN A 76 0.57 9.58 27.27
CA GLN A 76 0.28 10.95 27.70
C GLN A 76 -1.21 11.15 28.01
N TYR A 77 -2.10 10.39 27.36
CA TYR A 77 -3.54 10.58 27.46
C TYR A 77 -4.24 9.65 28.46
N ARG A 78 -3.59 8.56 28.93
CA ARG A 78 -4.00 7.87 30.17
C ARG A 78 -4.09 8.84 31.36
N SER A 79 -3.42 9.99 31.26
CA SER A 79 -3.45 11.08 32.23
C SER A 79 -4.59 12.11 32.01
N SER A 80 -5.39 12.03 30.95
CA SER A 80 -6.47 13.01 30.67
C SER A 80 -7.70 12.34 30.06
N GLN A 81 -8.78 12.27 30.82
CA GLN A 81 -10.06 11.66 30.41
C GLN A 81 -10.84 12.56 29.44
N GLU A 82 -10.73 12.30 28.12
CA GLU A 82 -11.78 12.61 27.13
C GLU A 82 -11.90 11.43 26.15
N VAL A 83 -12.91 10.57 26.36
CA VAL A 83 -12.94 9.20 25.82
C VAL A 83 -13.53 9.12 24.38
N ILE A 84 -14.33 10.10 23.94
CA ILE A 84 -15.15 9.97 22.72
C ILE A 84 -14.40 10.25 21.40
N PHE A 85 -13.35 11.09 21.40
CA PHE A 85 -12.58 11.39 20.18
C PHE A 85 -11.51 10.33 19.85
N MET A 86 -10.99 9.63 20.87
CA MET A 86 -9.83 8.74 20.71
C MET A 86 -10.18 7.37 20.12
N GLU A 87 -11.37 6.84 20.43
CA GLU A 87 -11.89 5.63 19.80
C GLU A 87 -11.93 5.79 18.27
N GLN A 88 -12.46 6.92 17.80
CA GLN A 88 -12.57 7.21 16.37
C GLN A 88 -11.20 7.34 15.70
N ILE A 89 -10.24 7.97 16.38
CA ILE A 89 -8.86 8.09 15.87
C ILE A 89 -8.18 6.72 15.80
N ALA A 90 -8.29 5.90 16.85
CA ALA A 90 -7.73 4.55 16.87
C ALA A 90 -8.34 3.67 15.76
N LEU A 91 -9.66 3.79 15.54
CA LEU A 91 -10.37 3.11 14.47
C LEU A 91 -9.90 3.57 13.08
N ILE A 92 -9.75 4.88 12.85
CA ILE A 92 -9.25 5.42 11.58
C ILE A 92 -7.83 4.92 11.31
N ILE A 93 -6.95 4.96 12.31
CA ILE A 93 -5.57 4.44 12.18
C ILE A 93 -5.58 2.94 11.88
N ALA A 94 -6.46 2.17 12.52
CA ALA A 94 -6.62 0.75 12.22
C ALA A 94 -7.03 0.53 10.76
N ILE A 95 -8.07 1.22 10.29
CA ILE A 95 -8.58 1.09 8.91
C ILE A 95 -7.50 1.47 7.89
N VAL A 96 -6.80 2.59 8.09
CA VAL A 96 -5.73 3.03 7.20
C VAL A 96 -4.56 2.04 7.19
N SER A 97 -4.18 1.53 8.37
CA SER A 97 -3.10 0.54 8.49
C SER A 97 -3.46 -0.78 7.81
N PHE A 98 -4.69 -1.25 7.97
CA PHE A 98 -5.20 -2.44 7.29
C PHE A 98 -5.21 -2.26 5.77
N PHE A 99 -5.72 -1.13 5.29
CA PHE A 99 -5.74 -0.81 3.86
C PHE A 99 -4.33 -0.78 3.25
N LEU A 100 -3.36 -0.18 3.95
CA LEU A 100 -1.96 -0.18 3.54
C LEU A 100 -1.35 -1.60 3.57
N ALA A 101 -1.63 -2.39 4.60
CA ALA A 101 -1.17 -3.77 4.69
C ALA A 101 -1.65 -4.60 3.50
N VAL A 102 -2.95 -4.56 3.20
CA VAL A 102 -3.57 -5.28 2.09
C VAL A 102 -3.04 -4.79 0.74
N SER A 103 -2.92 -3.48 0.55
CA SER A 103 -2.39 -2.91 -0.69
C SER A 103 -0.95 -3.35 -0.95
N ILE A 104 -0.09 -3.31 0.08
CA ILE A 104 1.30 -3.75 -0.02
C ILE A 104 1.38 -5.26 -0.24
N PHE A 105 0.52 -6.04 0.43
CA PHE A 105 0.45 -7.49 0.24
C PHE A 105 0.05 -7.86 -1.19
N ILE A 106 -0.95 -7.19 -1.75
CA ILE A 106 -1.39 -7.39 -3.14
C ILE A 106 -0.25 -7.06 -4.11
N VAL A 107 0.40 -5.90 -3.93
CA VAL A 107 1.58 -5.52 -4.73
C VAL A 107 2.69 -6.57 -4.60
N HIS A 108 2.92 -7.09 -3.39
CA HIS A 108 3.91 -8.13 -3.16
C HIS A 108 3.56 -9.46 -3.83
N LEU A 109 2.28 -9.85 -3.79
CA LEU A 109 1.75 -11.04 -4.43
C LEU A 109 1.92 -10.99 -5.96
N PHE A 110 1.67 -9.84 -6.56
CA PHE A 110 1.92 -9.63 -7.99
C PHE A 110 3.41 -9.58 -8.35
N LYS A 111 4.25 -9.01 -7.48
CA LYS A 111 5.69 -8.83 -7.75
C LYS A 111 6.52 -10.11 -7.60
N GLU A 112 6.22 -10.93 -6.59
CA GLU A 112 7.05 -12.08 -6.24
C GLU A 112 6.32 -13.44 -6.32
N GLY A 113 5.01 -13.42 -6.60
CA GLY A 113 4.17 -14.60 -6.68
C GLY A 113 3.71 -15.09 -5.30
N LEU A 114 2.63 -15.88 -5.28
CA LEU A 114 1.93 -16.34 -4.08
C LEU A 114 2.85 -16.97 -3.01
N GLN A 115 3.79 -17.81 -3.42
CA GLN A 115 4.65 -18.55 -2.48
C GLN A 115 5.66 -17.65 -1.76
N LYS A 116 6.18 -16.62 -2.44
CA LYS A 116 7.05 -15.60 -1.81
C LYS A 116 6.24 -14.51 -1.12
N ALA A 117 5.01 -14.25 -1.56
CA ALA A 117 4.10 -13.29 -0.96
C ALA A 117 3.87 -13.54 0.53
N PHE A 118 3.68 -14.82 0.87
CA PHE A 118 3.51 -15.31 2.24
C PHE A 118 4.84 -15.55 2.98
N SER A 119 5.99 -15.43 2.32
CA SER A 119 7.30 -15.50 2.95
C SER A 119 7.68 -14.16 3.57
N ILE A 120 8.20 -14.16 4.81
CA ILE A 120 8.71 -12.95 5.51
C ILE A 120 10.09 -12.51 4.99
N SER A 121 10.65 -13.22 4.00
CA SER A 121 12.00 -12.95 3.48
C SER A 121 12.15 -11.58 2.82
N THR A 122 11.09 -11.04 2.24
CA THR A 122 11.15 -9.86 1.38
C THR A 122 10.83 -8.57 2.15
N LYS A 123 11.35 -7.43 1.67
CA LYS A 123 11.10 -6.12 2.29
C LYS A 123 9.61 -5.74 2.27
N LEU A 124 8.91 -6.06 1.17
CA LEU A 124 7.48 -5.78 1.00
C LEU A 124 6.62 -6.64 1.94
N SER A 125 6.96 -7.92 2.10
CA SER A 125 6.30 -8.80 3.07
C SER A 125 6.45 -8.29 4.49
N LYS A 126 7.67 -7.89 4.89
CA LYS A 126 7.93 -7.31 6.21
C LYS A 126 7.14 -6.02 6.45
N MET A 127 7.02 -5.17 5.43
CA MET A 127 6.21 -3.95 5.52
C MET A 127 4.71 -4.25 5.65
N SER A 128 4.19 -5.16 4.82
CA SER A 128 2.80 -5.64 4.92
C SER A 128 2.51 -6.20 6.31
N LEU A 129 3.40 -7.04 6.83
CA LEU A 129 3.27 -7.63 8.17
C LEU A 129 3.33 -6.56 9.26
N GLY A 130 4.19 -5.55 9.11
CA GLY A 130 4.29 -4.42 10.03
C GLY A 130 3.01 -3.60 10.09
N PHE A 131 2.41 -3.28 8.95
CA PHE A 131 1.11 -2.59 8.90
C PHE A 131 -0.03 -3.46 9.44
N MET A 132 0.01 -4.76 9.20
CA MET A 132 -0.95 -5.71 9.78
C MET A 132 -0.83 -5.76 11.31
N GLY A 133 0.39 -5.69 11.85
CA GLY A 133 0.65 -5.57 13.28
C GLY A 133 0.16 -4.24 13.85
N LEU A 134 0.39 -3.13 13.14
CA LEU A 134 -0.12 -1.81 13.54
C LEU A 134 -1.65 -1.76 13.56
N TYR A 135 -2.30 -2.40 12.58
CA TYR A 135 -3.75 -2.61 12.59
C TYR A 135 -4.20 -3.36 13.85
N GLY A 136 -3.56 -4.51 14.14
CA GLY A 136 -3.90 -5.31 15.32
C GLY A 136 -3.78 -4.53 16.63
N LEU A 137 -2.68 -3.79 16.80
CA LEU A 137 -2.47 -2.93 17.98
C LEU A 137 -3.51 -1.80 18.07
N SER A 138 -3.87 -1.19 16.95
CA SER A 138 -4.84 -0.10 16.91
C SER A 138 -6.27 -0.59 17.20
N ILE A 139 -6.63 -1.80 16.75
CA ILE A 139 -7.89 -2.47 17.10
C ILE A 139 -7.93 -2.81 18.59
N ILE A 140 -6.85 -3.36 19.15
CA ILE A 140 -6.78 -3.66 20.59
C ILE A 140 -6.93 -2.36 21.40
N ALA A 141 -6.24 -1.29 20.99
CA ALA A 141 -6.36 0.01 21.62
C ALA A 141 -7.80 0.55 21.52
N PHE A 142 -8.43 0.45 20.34
CA PHE A 142 -9.84 0.80 20.17
C PHE A 142 -10.74 0.03 21.14
N LEU A 143 -10.65 -1.30 21.18
CA LEU A 143 -11.47 -2.17 22.02
C LEU A 143 -11.28 -1.91 23.52
N VAL A 144 -10.05 -1.56 23.95
CA VAL A 144 -9.75 -1.18 25.34
C VAL A 144 -10.31 0.21 25.66
N LEU A 145 -10.39 1.11 24.68
CA LEU A 145 -10.97 2.45 24.88
C LEU A 145 -12.50 2.43 24.87
N THR A 146 -13.12 1.52 24.10
CA THR A 146 -14.60 1.41 23.98
C THR A 146 -15.27 0.68 25.15
N ASN A 147 -14.49 0.09 26.07
CA ASN A 147 -14.95 -0.83 27.12
C ASN A 147 -14.54 -0.29 28.50
#